data_AF-A0A7L3HEU7-F1
#
_entry.id   AF-A0A7L3HEU7-F1
#
_cell.length_a   1.000
_cell.length_b   1.000
_cell.length_c   1.000
_cell.angle_alpha   90.00
_cell.angle_beta   90.00
_cell.angle_gamma   90.00
#
_symmetry.space_group_name_H-M   'P 1'
#
loop_
_entity.id
_entity.type
_entity.pdbx_description
1 polymer ?
#
loop_
_entity_poly.entity_id
_entity_poly.type
_entity_poly.pdbx_seq_one_letter_code
_entity_poly.pdbx_strand_id
1 'polypeptide(L)'
;MGGAVSAGEDNDDLIDNLKEAQYIRTESVEQAFRAIDRGDYYLEGYRDNAYKDLAWKHGNIHLSAPCIYSEVMEALKLQPGLSFLNLGSGTGYLSTMVGLILESFLRKALSKTHMFFKYQAPLQLFIEGECVVFSAPIQLLDLEYPARRESHRARLGCPSSSALSKPKPG
;
A
#
# COMPACT_ATOMS: atom_id res chain seq x y z
N MET A 1 22.64 4.90 -10.48
CA MET A 1 22.48 3.43 -10.54
C MET A 1 21.14 3.17 -11.18
N GLY A 2 21.12 2.71 -12.43
CA GLY A 2 19.90 2.61 -13.23
C GLY A 2 20.30 2.36 -14.67
N GLY A 3 20.42 1.10 -15.04
CA GLY A 3 20.95 0.73 -16.35
C GLY A 3 21.32 -0.74 -16.41
N ALA A 4 20.30 -1.59 -16.49
CA ALA A 4 20.30 -2.86 -17.24
C ALA A 4 18.96 -3.61 -16.99
N VAL A 5 17.99 -3.39 -17.88
CA VAL A 5 17.16 -4.43 -18.51
C VAL A 5 16.44 -5.52 -17.67
N SER A 6 15.73 -5.19 -16.59
CA SER A 6 14.72 -6.13 -16.04
C SER A 6 13.30 -5.74 -16.43
N ALA A 7 13.01 -5.70 -17.73
CA ALA A 7 11.63 -5.71 -18.19
C ALA A 7 11.17 -7.17 -18.25
N GLY A 8 10.06 -7.50 -17.57
CA GLY A 8 9.36 -8.77 -17.72
C GLY A 8 8.24 -8.67 -18.75
N GLU A 9 7.80 -9.80 -19.30
CA GLU A 9 6.57 -9.83 -20.11
C GLU A 9 5.33 -9.69 -19.22
N ASP A 10 5.41 -10.21 -17.99
CA ASP A 10 4.40 -10.08 -16.95
C ASP A 10 5.03 -9.80 -15.56
N ASN A 11 4.19 -9.86 -14.51
CA ASN A 11 4.62 -9.64 -13.14
C ASN A 11 5.64 -10.69 -12.68
N ASP A 12 5.42 -11.97 -13.01
CA ASP A 12 6.28 -13.06 -12.55
C ASP A 12 7.67 -12.98 -13.18
N ASP A 13 7.75 -12.68 -14.48
CA ASP A 13 9.01 -12.44 -15.19
C ASP A 13 9.78 -11.24 -14.61
N LEU A 14 9.06 -10.16 -14.26
CA LEU A 14 9.68 -9.01 -13.58
C LEU A 14 10.29 -9.46 -12.24
N ILE A 15 9.58 -10.29 -11.46
CA ILE A 15 10.07 -10.76 -10.15
C ILE A 15 11.28 -11.66 -10.33
N ASP A 16 11.27 -12.56 -11.32
CA ASP A 16 12.42 -13.42 -11.65
C ASP A 16 13.66 -12.60 -11.97
N ASN A 17 13.53 -11.59 -12.83
CA ASN A 17 14.64 -10.69 -13.16
C ASN A 17 15.19 -9.95 -11.93
N LEU A 18 14.32 -9.48 -11.02
CA LEU A 18 14.74 -8.79 -9.79
C LEU A 18 15.44 -9.73 -8.81
N LYS A 19 15.04 -11.00 -8.78
CA LYS A 19 15.66 -12.05 -7.96
C LYS A 19 17.02 -12.46 -8.53
N GLU A 20 17.14 -12.65 -9.84
CA GLU A 20 18.41 -12.89 -10.53
C GLU A 20 19.40 -11.75 -10.27
N ALA A 21 18.93 -10.50 -10.35
CA ALA A 21 19.71 -9.31 -10.05
C ALA A 21 19.99 -9.09 -8.55
N GLN A 22 19.57 -10.01 -7.66
CA GLN A 22 19.80 -9.96 -6.20
C GLN A 22 19.17 -8.75 -5.49
N TYR A 23 18.11 -8.18 -6.06
CA TYR A 23 17.29 -7.17 -5.40
C TYR A 23 16.26 -7.80 -4.46
N ILE A 24 15.68 -8.94 -4.85
CA ILE A 24 14.82 -9.77 -4.00
C ILE A 24 15.66 -10.96 -3.51
N ARG A 25 15.71 -11.13 -2.19
CA ARG A 25 16.63 -12.07 -1.52
C ARG A 25 15.90 -13.03 -0.59
N THR A 26 14.78 -12.59 -0.03
CA THR A 26 14.00 -13.35 0.93
C THR A 26 12.69 -13.85 0.32
N GLU A 27 12.31 -15.06 0.71
CA GLU A 27 11.09 -15.74 0.23
C GLU A 27 9.82 -14.94 0.54
N SER A 28 9.74 -14.29 1.70
CA SER A 28 8.57 -13.49 2.08
C SER A 28 8.38 -12.27 1.17
N VAL A 29 9.48 -11.62 0.75
CA VAL A 29 9.45 -10.50 -0.17
C VAL A 29 9.06 -10.99 -1.57
N GLU A 30 9.65 -12.08 -2.06
CA GLU A 30 9.26 -12.69 -3.34
C GLU A 30 7.77 -13.04 -3.37
N GLN A 31 7.27 -13.74 -2.35
CA GLN A 31 5.87 -14.13 -2.26
C GLN A 31 4.93 -12.91 -2.26
N ALA A 32 5.30 -11.82 -1.60
CA ALA A 32 4.51 -10.59 -1.59
C ALA A 32 4.44 -9.94 -2.98
N PHE A 33 5.57 -9.86 -3.68
CA PHE A 33 5.65 -9.32 -5.04
C PHE A 33 4.88 -10.17 -6.06
N ARG A 34 4.90 -11.50 -5.95
CA ARG A 34 4.12 -12.38 -6.83
C ARG A 34 2.63 -12.36 -6.51
N ALA A 35 2.27 -12.13 -5.25
CA ALA A 35 0.86 -12.09 -4.82
C ALA A 35 0.13 -10.82 -5.28
N ILE A 36 0.85 -9.72 -5.52
CA ILE A 36 0.28 -8.42 -5.91
C ILE A 36 0.80 -8.03 -7.28
N ASP A 37 -0.06 -8.12 -8.28
CA ASP A 37 0.28 -7.69 -9.64
C ASP A 37 0.48 -6.16 -9.68
N ARG A 38 1.69 -5.74 -10.06
CA ARG A 38 2.05 -4.33 -10.18
C ARG A 38 1.16 -3.55 -11.16
N GLY A 39 0.68 -4.20 -12.22
CA GLY A 39 -0.19 -3.62 -13.23
C GLY A 39 -1.53 -3.14 -12.69
N ASP A 40 -2.02 -3.74 -11.60
CA ASP A 40 -3.27 -3.32 -10.96
C ASP A 40 -3.16 -1.98 -10.22
N TYR A 41 -1.93 -1.50 -10.04
CA TYR A 41 -1.60 -0.21 -9.45
C TYR A 41 -1.23 0.84 -10.51
N TYR A 42 -1.44 0.52 -11.79
CA TYR A 42 -1.34 1.45 -12.91
C TYR A 42 -2.73 1.87 -13.40
N LEU A 43 -2.78 3.05 -14.00
CA LEU A 43 -3.92 3.47 -14.82
C LEU A 43 -3.95 2.64 -16.11
N GLU A 44 -5.14 2.32 -16.61
CA GLU A 44 -5.36 1.42 -17.75
C GLU A 44 -4.51 1.79 -18.97
N GLY A 45 -4.47 3.06 -19.36
CA GLY A 45 -3.66 3.56 -20.49
C GLY A 45 -2.14 3.58 -20.28
N TYR A 46 -1.64 3.13 -19.13
CA TYR A 46 -0.21 3.14 -18.79
C TYR A 46 0.34 1.75 -18.39
N ARG A 47 -0.49 0.70 -18.44
CA ARG A 47 -0.12 -0.65 -18.00
C ARG A 47 1.07 -1.25 -18.76
N ASP A 48 1.35 -0.79 -19.99
CA ASP A 48 2.52 -1.22 -20.79
C ASP A 48 3.88 -0.95 -20.14
N ASN A 49 3.91 -0.09 -19.11
CA ASN A 49 5.12 0.20 -18.34
C ASN A 49 5.14 -0.47 -16.96
N ALA A 50 4.11 -1.26 -16.62
CA ALA A 50 3.97 -1.85 -15.30
C ALA A 50 5.10 -2.81 -14.96
N TYR A 51 5.50 -3.66 -15.93
CA TYR A 51 6.46 -4.74 -15.74
C TYR A 51 7.90 -4.36 -16.09
N LYS A 52 8.17 -3.06 -16.14
CA LYS A 52 9.53 -2.52 -16.31
C LYS A 52 10.05 -2.07 -14.96
N ASP A 53 11.34 -2.24 -14.71
CA ASP A 53 12.00 -1.70 -13.53
C ASP A 53 12.19 -0.17 -13.62
N LEU A 54 11.06 0.54 -13.66
CA LEU A 54 10.97 1.99 -13.82
C LEU A 54 9.97 2.54 -12.82
N ALA A 55 10.30 3.73 -12.30
CA ALA A 55 9.34 4.54 -11.58
C ALA A 55 8.32 5.12 -12.57
N TRP A 56 7.08 5.27 -12.12
CA TRP A 56 6.01 5.87 -12.89
C TRP A 56 5.31 6.95 -12.07
N LYS A 57 4.99 8.06 -12.74
CA LYS A 57 4.28 9.19 -12.15
C LYS A 57 3.28 9.76 -13.13
N HIS A 58 2.06 10.01 -12.65
CA HIS A 58 1.03 10.71 -13.40
C HIS A 58 0.22 11.60 -12.45
N GLY A 59 0.32 12.92 -12.62
CA GLY A 59 -0.27 13.88 -11.67
C GLY A 59 0.26 13.68 -10.25
N ASN A 60 -0.66 13.40 -9.31
CA ASN A 60 -0.35 13.13 -7.89
C ASN A 60 -0.05 11.65 -7.61
N ILE A 61 -0.17 10.78 -8.61
CA ILE A 61 0.06 9.34 -8.47
C ILE A 61 1.52 9.04 -8.74
N HIS A 62 2.15 8.25 -7.86
CA HIS A 62 3.54 7.84 -7.97
C HIS A 62 3.73 6.39 -7.56
N LEU A 63 4.38 5.60 -8.42
CA LEU A 63 4.96 4.30 -8.13
C LEU A 63 6.48 4.39 -8.26
N SER A 64 7.19 4.01 -7.21
CA SER A 64 8.64 3.82 -7.30
C SER A 64 8.97 2.60 -8.17
N ALA A 65 10.21 2.54 -8.66
CA ALA A 65 10.70 1.37 -9.38
C ALA A 65 10.62 0.11 -8.50
N PRO A 66 10.29 -1.06 -9.08
CA PRO A 66 10.29 -2.36 -8.39
C PRO A 66 11.55 -2.62 -7.55
N CYS A 67 12.75 -2.36 -8.09
CA CYS A 67 14.01 -2.57 -7.38
C CYS A 67 14.14 -1.72 -6.11
N ILE A 68 13.53 -0.53 -6.09
CA ILE A 68 13.51 0.33 -4.89
C ILE A 68 12.59 -0.26 -3.83
N TYR A 69 11.42 -0.79 -4.21
CA TYR A 69 10.52 -1.42 -3.27
C TYR A 69 11.11 -2.70 -2.67
N SER A 70 11.80 -3.52 -3.47
CA SER A 70 12.47 -4.72 -2.96
C SER A 70 13.55 -4.36 -1.95
N GLU A 71 14.43 -3.39 -2.24
CA GLU A 71 15.47 -2.96 -1.29
C GLU A 71 14.88 -2.42 0.02
N VAL A 72 13.79 -1.64 -0.06
CA VAL A 72 13.09 -1.15 1.13
C VAL A 72 12.53 -2.31 1.95
N MET A 73 11.84 -3.26 1.32
CA MET A 73 11.24 -4.41 2.03
C MET A 73 12.29 -5.33 2.65
N GLU A 74 13.39 -5.58 1.94
CA GLU A 74 14.54 -6.34 2.45
C GLU A 74 15.19 -5.64 3.65
N ALA A 75 15.37 -4.32 3.59
CA ALA A 75 15.96 -3.54 4.67
C ALA A 75 15.08 -3.47 5.93
N LEU A 76 13.75 -3.42 5.76
CA LEU A 76 12.80 -3.34 6.86
C LEU A 76 12.70 -4.63 7.69
N LYS A 77 13.16 -5.77 7.14
CA LYS A 77 13.14 -7.09 7.82
C LYS A 77 11.77 -7.41 8.41
N LEU A 78 10.73 -7.20 7.61
CA LEU A 78 9.33 -7.32 8.01
C LEU A 78 9.04 -8.72 8.56
N GLN A 79 8.24 -8.78 9.63
CA GLN A 79 7.81 -10.01 10.29
C GLN A 79 6.33 -9.91 10.66
N PRO A 80 5.60 -11.03 10.68
CA PRO A 80 4.22 -11.03 11.10
C PRO A 80 4.01 -10.39 12.49
N GLY A 81 2.97 -9.57 12.62
CA GLY A 81 2.61 -8.90 13.87
C GLY A 81 3.32 -7.57 14.14
N LEU A 82 4.26 -7.13 13.29
CA LEU A 82 4.79 -5.76 13.39
C LEU A 82 3.75 -4.73 12.92
N SER A 83 3.95 -3.48 13.34
CA SER A 83 3.21 -2.31 12.84
C SER A 83 4.08 -1.55 11.84
N PHE A 84 3.46 -0.99 10.80
CA PHE A 84 4.16 -0.27 9.74
C PHE A 84 3.48 1.07 9.44
N LEU A 85 4.29 2.11 9.27
CA LEU A 85 3.85 3.45 8.90
C LEU A 85 4.52 3.84 7.58
N ASN A 86 3.70 4.12 6.56
CA ASN A 86 4.15 4.59 5.25
C ASN A 86 3.74 6.05 5.04
N LEU A 87 4.69 6.98 5.13
CA LEU A 87 4.44 8.40 4.88
C LEU A 87 4.57 8.69 3.39
N GLY A 88 3.43 8.94 2.72
CA GLY A 88 3.38 9.12 1.27
C GLY A 88 3.19 7.81 0.53
N SER A 89 2.09 7.10 0.81
CA SER A 89 1.79 5.78 0.27
C SER A 89 1.61 5.73 -1.25
N GLY A 90 1.42 6.86 -1.92
CA GLY A 90 1.18 6.92 -3.36
C GLY A 90 -0.04 6.10 -3.72
N THR A 91 0.09 5.13 -4.61
CA THR A 91 -1.00 4.20 -4.95
C THR A 91 -1.33 3.17 -3.88
N GLY A 92 -0.54 3.07 -2.82
CA GLY A 92 -0.69 2.04 -1.80
C GLY A 92 0.05 0.73 -2.12
N TYR A 93 0.66 0.57 -3.30
CA TYR A 93 1.33 -0.67 -3.74
C TYR A 93 2.29 -1.25 -2.68
N LEU A 94 3.20 -0.42 -2.16
CA LEU A 94 4.12 -0.83 -1.08
C LEU A 94 3.35 -1.21 0.19
N SER A 95 2.37 -0.41 0.58
CA SER A 95 1.59 -0.67 1.80
C SER A 95 0.83 -1.99 1.73
N THR A 96 0.29 -2.34 0.56
CA THR A 96 -0.38 -3.63 0.31
C THR A 96 0.60 -4.79 0.45
N MET A 97 1.77 -4.73 -0.21
CA MET A 97 2.80 -5.77 -0.09
C MET A 97 3.34 -5.92 1.33
N VAL A 98 3.52 -4.81 2.05
CA VAL A 98 3.95 -4.86 3.45
C VAL A 98 2.85 -5.46 4.33
N GLY A 99 1.60 -5.04 4.17
CA GLY A 99 0.46 -5.60 4.89
C GLY A 99 0.34 -7.11 4.73
N LEU A 100 0.64 -7.60 3.53
CA LEU A 100 0.73 -9.02 3.20
C LEU A 100 1.76 -9.79 4.02
N ILE A 101 2.94 -9.21 4.26
CA ILE A 101 4.01 -9.85 5.05
C ILE A 101 3.71 -9.77 6.55
N LEU A 102 3.07 -8.68 6.98
CA LEU A 102 2.74 -8.44 8.40
C LEU A 102 1.55 -9.27 8.89
N GLU A 103 0.59 -9.55 8.03
CA GLU A 103 -0.38 -10.61 8.27
C GLU A 103 0.30 -11.94 8.00
N SER A 104 0.27 -12.90 8.94
CA SER A 104 0.94 -14.16 8.66
C SER A 104 0.31 -14.81 7.41
N PHE A 105 1.14 -15.18 6.42
CA PHE A 105 0.73 -16.02 5.29
C PHE A 105 0.06 -17.33 5.75
N LEU A 106 0.19 -17.69 7.03
CA LEU A 106 -0.43 -18.84 7.69
C LEU A 106 -1.90 -18.64 8.10
N ARG A 107 -2.50 -17.45 7.99
CA ARG A 107 -3.97 -17.30 8.01
C ARG A 107 -4.58 -17.71 6.66
N LYS A 108 -4.23 -18.92 6.20
CA LYS A 108 -4.49 -19.51 4.87
C LYS A 108 -5.96 -19.85 4.59
N ALA A 109 -6.93 -19.29 5.32
CA ALA A 109 -8.35 -19.64 5.22
C ALA A 109 -9.26 -18.51 4.75
N LEU A 110 -8.75 -17.32 4.43
CA LEU A 110 -9.53 -16.28 3.76
C LEU A 110 -9.12 -16.24 2.29
N SER A 111 -10.05 -16.62 1.41
CA SER A 111 -9.89 -16.63 -0.05
C SER A 111 -9.12 -15.39 -0.53
N LYS A 112 -8.24 -15.53 -1.53
CA LYS A 112 -7.52 -14.41 -2.18
C LYS A 112 -8.39 -13.15 -2.36
N THR A 113 -9.68 -13.32 -2.66
CA THR A 113 -10.72 -12.29 -2.76
C THR A 113 -10.85 -11.41 -1.51
N HIS A 114 -10.88 -11.97 -0.30
CA HIS A 114 -11.02 -11.20 0.95
C HIS A 114 -9.78 -10.38 1.28
N MET A 115 -8.60 -10.90 0.93
CA MET A 115 -7.35 -10.17 1.11
C MET A 115 -7.21 -9.03 0.10
N PHE A 116 -7.66 -9.27 -1.14
CA PHE A 116 -7.82 -8.26 -2.19
C PHE A 116 -8.73 -7.11 -1.71
N PHE A 117 -9.88 -7.41 -1.10
CA PHE A 117 -10.80 -6.40 -0.55
C PHE A 117 -10.25 -5.66 0.69
N LYS A 118 -9.37 -6.28 1.49
CA LYS A 118 -8.84 -5.66 2.72
C LYS A 118 -7.64 -4.74 2.47
N TYR A 119 -6.83 -5.00 1.44
CA TYR A 119 -5.56 -4.28 1.19
C TYR A 119 -5.48 -3.56 -0.15
N GLN A 120 -6.39 -3.82 -1.09
CA GLN A 120 -6.50 -3.00 -2.30
C GLN A 120 -7.49 -1.88 -2.00
N ALA A 121 -6.99 -0.66 -1.86
CA ALA A 121 -7.79 0.48 -2.28
C ALA A 121 -7.70 0.49 -3.82
N PRO A 122 -8.80 0.30 -4.56
CA PRO A 122 -8.79 0.55 -6.00
C PRO A 122 -8.14 1.91 -6.26
N LEU A 123 -7.27 2.01 -7.28
CA LEU A 123 -6.68 3.30 -7.69
C LEU A 123 -7.73 4.42 -7.76
N GLN A 124 -8.96 4.04 -8.15
CA GLN A 124 -10.15 4.87 -8.20
C GLN A 124 -10.49 5.56 -6.86
N LEU A 125 -10.43 4.86 -5.72
CA LEU A 125 -10.70 5.42 -4.39
C LEU A 125 -9.61 6.42 -3.95
N PHE A 126 -8.37 6.22 -4.39
CA PHE A 126 -7.29 7.17 -4.11
C PHE A 126 -7.40 8.45 -4.97
N ILE A 127 -7.87 8.33 -6.21
CA ILE A 127 -8.13 9.46 -7.12
C ILE A 127 -9.25 10.37 -6.58
N GLU A 128 -10.21 9.81 -5.82
CA GLU A 128 -11.29 10.56 -5.19
C GLU A 128 -10.86 11.36 -3.94
N GLY A 129 -9.57 11.34 -3.57
CA GLY A 129 -9.01 12.22 -2.53
C GLY A 129 -9.18 11.71 -1.09
N GLU A 130 -9.51 10.43 -0.90
CA GLU A 130 -9.56 9.84 0.43
C GLU A 130 -8.15 9.44 0.91
N CYS A 131 -7.72 10.02 2.03
CA CYS A 131 -6.44 9.69 2.66
C CYS A 131 -6.54 8.29 3.30
N VAL A 132 -5.99 7.27 2.65
CA VAL A 132 -5.99 5.89 3.18
C VAL A 132 -4.89 5.76 4.23
N VAL A 133 -5.24 6.02 5.49
CA VAL A 133 -4.40 5.66 6.63
C VAL A 133 -4.57 4.15 6.89
N PHE A 134 -3.59 3.35 6.45
CA PHE A 134 -3.48 1.97 6.91
C PHE A 134 -3.01 1.96 8.37
N SER A 135 -3.94 2.17 9.30
CA SER A 135 -3.80 1.67 10.67
C SER A 135 -4.47 0.31 10.66
N ALA A 136 -3.69 -0.78 10.63
CA ALA A 136 -4.26 -2.09 10.90
C ALA A 136 -4.60 -2.13 12.39
N PRO A 137 -5.87 -2.18 12.82
CA PRO A 137 -6.16 -2.52 14.19
C PRO A 137 -5.87 -4.01 14.35
N ILE A 138 -4.80 -4.35 15.08
CA ILE A 138 -4.74 -5.64 15.77
C ILE A 138 -5.79 -5.54 16.88
N GLN A 139 -7.04 -5.83 16.56
CA GLN A 139 -8.03 -6.33 17.51
C GLN A 139 -9.29 -6.78 16.78
N LEU A 140 -9.49 -8.10 16.86
CA LEU A 140 -10.79 -8.73 17.03
C LEU A 140 -11.75 -7.77 17.75
N LEU A 141 -12.80 -7.32 17.07
CA LEU A 141 -13.94 -6.68 17.73
C LEU A 141 -15.19 -7.33 17.18
N ASP A 142 -15.71 -8.20 18.03
CA ASP A 142 -16.99 -8.86 17.93
C ASP A 142 -18.12 -7.88 17.60
N LEU A 143 -19.16 -8.44 17.02
CA LEU A 143 -20.53 -7.94 16.99
C LEU A 143 -20.87 -7.15 18.28
N GLU A 144 -20.83 -5.82 18.22
CA GLU A 144 -21.73 -4.84 18.89
C GLU A 144 -21.07 -3.45 18.89
N TYR A 145 -21.41 -2.64 17.89
CA TYR A 145 -21.05 -1.22 17.82
C TYR A 145 -22.34 -0.39 17.73
N PRO A 146 -22.98 -0.08 18.87
CA PRO A 146 -23.40 1.29 19.09
C PRO A 146 -23.28 1.67 20.58
N ALA A 147 -22.27 2.47 20.92
CA ALA A 147 -22.29 3.48 22.00
C ALA A 147 -20.87 3.73 22.56
N ARG A 148 -20.06 4.57 21.89
CA ARG A 148 -18.98 5.32 22.58
C ARG A 148 -18.34 6.45 21.75
N ARG A 149 -19.13 7.18 20.95
CA ARG A 149 -18.64 8.42 20.31
C ARG A 149 -18.66 9.65 21.23
N GLU A 150 -19.37 9.64 22.36
CA GLU A 150 -19.42 10.81 23.25
C GLU A 150 -18.21 10.96 24.20
N SER A 151 -17.60 9.86 24.69
CA SER A 151 -16.73 9.96 25.87
C SER A 151 -15.27 10.35 25.62
N HIS A 152 -14.82 10.36 24.36
CA HIS A 152 -13.43 10.69 24.01
C HIS A 152 -13.23 12.17 23.64
N ARG A 153 -14.30 12.85 23.22
CA ARG A 153 -14.26 14.29 22.89
C ARG A 153 -14.16 15.17 24.14
N ALA A 154 -14.65 14.70 25.28
CA ALA A 154 -14.62 15.42 26.56
C ALA A 154 -13.24 15.40 27.26
N ARG A 155 -12.33 14.50 26.91
CA ARG A 155 -11.03 14.34 27.61
C ARG A 155 -9.88 15.12 26.98
N LEU A 156 -9.99 15.53 25.72
CA LEU A 156 -8.87 16.13 24.98
C LEU A 156 -8.89 17.67 24.97
N GLY A 157 -9.86 18.33 25.59
CA GLY A 157 -9.83 19.78 25.79
C GLY A 157 -9.64 20.62 24.51
N CYS A 158 -9.92 20.06 23.33
CA CYS A 158 -9.79 20.80 22.08
C CYS A 158 -10.91 21.86 22.00
N PRO A 159 -10.58 23.15 21.93
CA PRO A 159 -11.60 24.18 21.73
C PRO A 159 -12.27 23.98 20.35
N SER A 160 -13.59 24.11 20.33
CA SER A 160 -14.38 24.10 19.11
C SER A 160 -13.93 25.24 18.19
N SER A 161 -13.53 24.94 16.96
CA SER A 161 -13.28 25.96 15.95
C SER A 161 -14.60 26.66 15.60
N SER A 162 -14.85 27.81 16.20
CA SER A 162 -15.87 28.75 15.76
C SER A 162 -15.45 29.40 14.44
N ALA A 163 -16.27 29.20 13.41
CA ALA A 163 -16.52 30.09 12.27
C ALA A 163 -15.36 30.97 11.76
N LEU A 164 -14.67 30.51 10.71
CA LEU A 164 -13.90 31.39 9.83
C LEU A 164 -14.88 32.05 8.83
N SER A 165 -15.29 33.28 9.11
CA SER A 165 -16.09 34.11 8.21
C SER A 165 -15.27 34.51 6.98
N LYS A 166 -15.75 34.19 5.77
CA LYS A 166 -15.22 34.73 4.52
C LYS A 166 -15.62 36.21 4.35
N PRO A 167 -14.75 37.12 3.89
CA PRO A 167 -15.16 38.46 3.49
C PRO A 167 -15.87 38.43 2.12
N LYS A 168 -16.94 39.23 1.99
CA LYS A 168 -17.66 39.50 0.72
C LYS A 168 -16.82 40.41 -0.19
N PRO A 169 -16.90 40.27 -1.52
CA PRO A 169 -16.34 41.24 -2.44
C PRO A 169 -17.22 42.49 -2.51
N GLY A 170 -16.58 43.65 -2.53
CA GLY A 170 -17.14 44.94 -2.94
C GLY A 170 -16.45 45.41 -4.20
#